data_AF-A0A959HE40-F1
#
_entry.id   AF-A0A959HE40-F1
#
_cell.length_a   1.000
_cell.length_b   1.000
_cell.length_c   1.000
_cell.angle_alpha   90.00
_cell.angle_beta   90.00
_cell.angle_gamma   90.00
#
_symmetry.space_group_name_H-M   'P 1'
#
loop_
_entity.id
_entity.type
_entity.pdbx_description
1 polymer ?
#
loop_
_entity_poly.entity_id
_entity_poly.type
_entity_poly.pdbx_seq_one_letter_code
_entity_poly.pdbx_strand_id
1 'polypeptide(L)'
;SFAGLEIGDTLGKLSTKIINETQADYLGGFLAYSAGYDVFRKGDEFMAALYEKYGLDENTEGYPSLSDRRAMARSSGDKVGELADIFDMANLLAVTGNSEEEFQLAQVLFEYILEDYQSRELYNNLGVLATYEALMYFSESEVRYQFPLQLELEFKSSRGSGFAEKREALLRKAARYFDYAIGLDADYAPAYLNKACVLTLLKDYERARFYAEKEALEKAGSANQHMAGSVEVLLGIIASRENRPAEAEKHFDNAIAMGNSLGEYNKKVLKGEDVGGREDIHAFAGALIEDVDGVDLINFTRSPRGRQVAMKLSPKVNFYEFFLEDAPDNSRIMILESTLASSKRVLYLYHLTGKGYTGKTQKGIGLGAGRKEVTTQYGEPVRTMLSTNGEILKYENILFFLGPGRTVKKWAVVENTK
;
A
#
# COMPACT_ATOMS: atom_id res chain seq x y z
N SER A 1 -7.54 43.87 -18.51
CA SER A 1 -7.39 43.79 -17.05
C SER A 1 -8.67 44.36 -16.44
N PHE A 2 -9.48 43.54 -15.80
CA PHE A 2 -10.73 43.93 -15.13
C PHE A 2 -10.52 44.20 -13.62
N ALA A 3 -9.26 44.31 -13.18
CA ALA A 3 -8.91 44.58 -11.80
C ALA A 3 -9.47 45.95 -11.38
N GLY A 4 -10.33 45.96 -10.35
CA GLY A 4 -10.96 47.17 -9.80
C GLY A 4 -12.41 47.44 -10.24
N LEU A 5 -13.04 46.53 -11.00
CA LEU A 5 -14.48 46.57 -11.29
C LEU A 5 -15.20 45.50 -10.46
N GLU A 6 -16.40 45.80 -9.96
CA GLU A 6 -17.24 44.87 -9.19
C GLU A 6 -17.45 43.52 -9.90
N ILE A 7 -17.57 43.55 -11.24
CA ILE A 7 -17.67 42.37 -12.10
C ILE A 7 -16.37 41.54 -12.12
N GLY A 8 -15.21 42.21 -12.08
CA GLY A 8 -13.90 41.56 -12.03
C GLY A 8 -13.65 40.88 -10.69
N ASP A 9 -14.06 41.53 -9.60
CA ASP A 9 -14.00 40.95 -8.25
C ASP A 9 -14.96 39.76 -8.10
N THR A 10 -16.15 39.84 -8.70
CA THR A 10 -17.13 38.75 -8.69
C THR A 10 -16.62 37.54 -9.48
N LEU A 11 -16.07 37.74 -10.68
CA LEU A 11 -15.44 36.68 -11.47
C LEU A 11 -14.22 36.07 -10.78
N GLY A 12 -13.39 36.89 -10.12
CA GLY A 12 -12.24 36.41 -9.34
C GLY A 12 -12.65 35.54 -8.16
N LYS A 13 -13.69 35.95 -7.42
CA LYS A 13 -14.27 35.15 -6.31
C LYS A 13 -14.88 33.85 -6.81
N LEU A 14 -15.61 33.88 -7.92
CA LEU A 14 -16.21 32.67 -8.51
C LEU A 14 -15.14 31.68 -8.97
N SER A 15 -14.09 32.15 -9.66
CA SER A 15 -12.94 31.34 -10.06
C SER A 15 -12.26 30.68 -8.85
N THR A 16 -12.03 31.44 -7.78
CA THR A 16 -11.44 30.93 -6.54
C THR A 16 -12.31 29.85 -5.90
N LYS A 17 -13.64 30.05 -5.87
CA LYS A 17 -14.56 29.04 -5.34
C LYS A 17 -14.60 27.77 -6.19
N ILE A 18 -14.58 27.88 -7.52
CA ILE A 18 -14.51 26.72 -8.42
C ILE A 18 -13.26 25.89 -8.11
N ILE A 19 -12.11 26.54 -7.96
CA ILE A 19 -10.85 25.87 -7.61
C ILE A 19 -10.99 25.17 -6.26
N ASN A 20 -11.51 25.85 -5.24
CA ASN A 20 -11.66 25.30 -3.90
C ASN A 20 -12.64 24.12 -3.84
N GLU A 21 -13.80 24.22 -4.50
CA GLU A 21 -14.79 23.13 -4.56
C GLU A 21 -14.21 21.92 -5.30
N THR A 22 -13.55 22.14 -6.44
CA THR A 22 -12.91 21.05 -7.20
C THR A 22 -11.82 20.37 -6.36
N GLN A 23 -10.99 21.15 -5.66
CA GLN A 23 -9.98 20.61 -4.75
C GLN A 23 -10.60 19.85 -3.57
N ALA A 24 -11.67 20.37 -2.97
CA ALA A 24 -12.33 19.73 -1.85
C ALA A 24 -12.95 18.38 -2.24
N ASP A 25 -13.65 18.33 -3.38
CA ASP A 25 -14.26 17.10 -3.90
C ASP A 25 -13.21 16.03 -4.19
N TYR A 26 -12.12 16.44 -4.84
CA TYR A 26 -11.03 15.54 -5.21
C TYR A 26 -10.23 15.06 -3.99
N LEU A 27 -9.75 15.97 -3.12
CA LEU A 27 -8.97 15.63 -1.92
C LEU A 27 -9.81 14.83 -0.92
N GLY A 28 -11.05 15.24 -0.71
CA GLY A 28 -12.00 14.56 0.18
C GLY A 28 -12.38 13.18 -0.35
N GLY A 29 -12.59 13.05 -1.65
CA GLY A 29 -12.88 11.77 -2.30
C GLY A 29 -11.74 10.77 -2.17
N PHE A 30 -10.49 11.19 -2.43
CA PHE A 30 -9.33 10.30 -2.28
C PHE A 30 -9.02 9.99 -0.81
N LEU A 31 -9.22 10.94 0.11
CA LEU A 31 -9.13 10.67 1.55
C LEU A 31 -10.15 9.64 2.02
N ALA A 32 -11.40 9.73 1.54
CA ALA A 32 -12.41 8.73 1.85
C ALA A 32 -12.00 7.35 1.30
N TYR A 33 -11.49 7.30 0.07
CA TYR A 33 -11.00 6.07 -0.54
C TYR A 33 -9.86 5.44 0.26
N SER A 34 -8.83 6.22 0.62
CA SER A 34 -7.68 5.73 1.39
C SER A 34 -8.07 5.28 2.81
N ALA A 35 -9.16 5.84 3.37
CA ALA A 35 -9.77 5.40 4.61
C ALA A 35 -10.65 4.12 4.47
N GLY A 36 -10.75 3.53 3.28
CA GLY A 36 -11.45 2.27 3.03
C GLY A 36 -12.89 2.40 2.50
N TYR A 37 -13.34 3.63 2.18
CA TYR A 37 -14.61 3.83 1.48
C TYR A 37 -14.47 3.59 -0.03
N ASP A 38 -15.59 3.41 -0.72
CA ASP A 38 -15.57 3.28 -2.17
C ASP A 38 -15.35 4.62 -2.87
N VAL A 39 -14.84 4.59 -4.10
CA VAL A 39 -14.78 5.79 -4.94
C VAL A 39 -16.21 6.22 -5.28
N PHE A 40 -16.57 7.42 -4.87
CA PHE A 40 -17.90 7.97 -5.14
C PHE A 40 -18.01 8.51 -6.56
N ARG A 41 -18.27 7.63 -7.53
CA ARG A 41 -18.46 7.99 -8.96
C ARG A 41 -19.85 8.56 -9.28
N LYS A 42 -20.75 8.64 -8.29
CA LYS A 42 -22.13 9.14 -8.43
C LYS A 42 -22.32 10.60 -7.98
N GLY A 43 -21.24 11.40 -8.02
CA GLY A 43 -21.26 12.81 -7.65
C GLY A 43 -22.35 13.61 -8.37
N ASP A 44 -22.52 13.34 -9.67
CA ASP A 44 -23.58 13.91 -10.51
C ASP A 44 -25.00 13.68 -9.95
N GLU A 45 -25.33 12.41 -9.74
CA GLU A 45 -26.64 11.97 -9.26
C GLU A 45 -26.93 12.57 -7.87
N PHE A 46 -25.90 12.61 -7.02
CA PHE A 46 -26.01 13.20 -5.68
C PHE A 46 -26.27 14.70 -5.74
N MET A 47 -25.55 15.45 -6.60
CA MET A 47 -25.78 16.88 -6.77
C MET A 47 -27.18 17.18 -7.29
N ALA A 48 -27.66 16.40 -8.26
CA ALA A 48 -29.03 16.52 -8.76
C ALA A 48 -30.07 16.26 -7.65
N ALA A 49 -29.92 15.16 -6.91
CA ALA A 49 -30.81 14.81 -5.81
C ALA A 49 -30.79 15.84 -4.67
N LEU A 50 -29.64 16.44 -4.38
CA LEU A 50 -29.50 17.49 -3.38
C LEU A 50 -30.32 18.73 -3.76
N TYR A 51 -30.19 19.20 -5.00
CA TYR A 51 -30.93 20.37 -5.47
C TYR A 51 -32.43 20.12 -5.49
N GLU A 52 -32.85 18.95 -5.95
CA GLU A 52 -34.26 18.54 -5.93
C GLU A 52 -34.81 18.49 -4.49
N LYS A 53 -34.07 17.88 -3.56
CA LYS A 53 -34.54 17.67 -2.18
C LYS A 53 -34.69 18.97 -1.40
N TYR A 54 -33.79 19.92 -1.61
CA TYR A 54 -33.79 21.21 -0.90
C TYR A 54 -34.46 22.34 -1.69
N GLY A 55 -34.94 22.08 -2.91
CA GLY A 55 -35.60 23.08 -3.75
C GLY A 55 -34.65 24.21 -4.16
N LEU A 56 -33.40 23.88 -4.48
CA LEU A 56 -32.38 24.85 -4.90
C LEU A 56 -32.50 25.16 -6.39
N ASP A 57 -32.35 26.44 -6.75
CA ASP A 57 -32.38 26.89 -8.14
C ASP A 57 -31.11 26.51 -8.92
N GLU A 58 -31.24 26.29 -10.23
CA GLU A 58 -30.13 26.02 -11.16
C GLU A 58 -28.96 27.01 -10.97
N ASN A 59 -29.29 28.28 -10.74
CA ASN A 59 -28.33 29.36 -10.48
C ASN A 59 -28.45 29.81 -9.03
N THR A 60 -27.78 29.12 -8.13
CA THR A 60 -27.69 29.51 -6.71
C THR A 60 -26.63 30.60 -6.54
N GLU A 61 -26.98 31.71 -5.87
CA GLU A 61 -26.05 32.83 -5.67
C GLU A 61 -24.75 32.37 -4.98
N GLY A 62 -23.62 32.78 -5.54
CA GLY A 62 -22.30 32.48 -4.97
C GLY A 62 -21.75 31.09 -5.28
N TYR A 63 -22.43 30.28 -6.10
CA TYR A 63 -21.97 28.99 -6.61
C TYR A 63 -22.04 28.92 -8.14
N PRO A 64 -21.29 28.02 -8.79
CA PRO A 64 -21.50 27.67 -10.19
C PRO A 64 -22.90 27.10 -10.42
N SER A 65 -23.35 27.06 -11.68
CA SER A 65 -24.63 26.47 -12.06
C SER A 65 -24.70 25.00 -11.63
N LEU A 66 -25.91 24.47 -11.38
CA LEU A 66 -26.08 23.04 -11.08
C LEU A 66 -25.47 22.18 -12.19
N SER A 67 -25.70 22.50 -13.47
CA SER A 67 -25.07 21.81 -14.60
C SER A 67 -23.53 21.76 -14.48
N ASP A 68 -22.89 22.89 -14.16
CA ASP A 68 -21.44 22.95 -13.99
C ASP A 68 -20.99 22.13 -12.77
N ARG A 69 -21.70 22.23 -11.63
CA ARG A 69 -21.38 21.46 -10.43
C ARG A 69 -21.50 19.96 -10.65
N ARG A 70 -22.52 19.52 -11.38
CA ARG A 70 -22.68 18.12 -11.80
C ARG A 70 -21.52 17.67 -12.69
N ALA A 71 -21.09 18.51 -13.64
CA ALA A 71 -19.94 18.21 -14.49
C ALA A 71 -18.61 18.15 -13.70
N MET A 72 -18.38 19.09 -12.79
CA MET A 72 -17.22 19.08 -11.89
C MET A 72 -17.23 17.83 -11.00
N ALA A 73 -18.36 17.47 -10.39
CA ALA A 73 -18.48 16.28 -9.55
C ALA A 73 -18.18 14.98 -10.33
N ARG A 74 -18.60 14.87 -11.60
CA ARG A 74 -18.20 13.75 -12.47
C ARG A 74 -16.68 13.73 -12.68
N SER A 75 -16.10 14.86 -13.09
CA SER A 75 -14.67 14.96 -13.35
C SER A 75 -13.82 14.65 -12.13
N SER A 76 -14.23 15.12 -10.93
CA SER A 76 -13.56 14.79 -9.66
C SER A 76 -13.67 13.30 -9.35
N GLY A 77 -14.85 12.71 -9.54
CA GLY A 77 -15.06 11.26 -9.37
C GLY A 77 -14.19 10.41 -10.29
N ASP A 78 -14.03 10.81 -11.55
CA ASP A 78 -13.17 10.12 -12.52
C ASP A 78 -11.70 10.20 -12.10
N LYS A 79 -11.21 11.39 -11.71
CA LYS A 79 -9.82 11.59 -11.25
C LYS A 79 -9.52 10.84 -9.96
N VAL A 80 -10.42 10.87 -8.98
CA VAL A 80 -10.27 10.06 -7.74
C VAL A 80 -10.24 8.58 -8.08
N GLY A 81 -11.07 8.14 -9.04
CA GLY A 81 -11.06 6.77 -9.56
C GLY A 81 -9.69 6.38 -10.12
N GLU A 82 -9.12 7.22 -11.00
CA GLU A 82 -7.80 7.00 -11.57
C GLU A 82 -6.72 6.82 -10.50
N LEU A 83 -6.67 7.73 -9.52
CA LEU A 83 -5.68 7.65 -8.44
C LEU A 83 -5.91 6.46 -7.51
N ALA A 84 -7.17 6.10 -7.26
CA ALA A 84 -7.54 4.92 -6.49
C ALA A 84 -7.02 3.64 -7.18
N ASP A 85 -7.14 3.55 -8.49
CA ASP A 85 -6.68 2.40 -9.27
C ASP A 85 -5.14 2.32 -9.30
N ILE A 86 -4.44 3.46 -9.38
CA ILE A 86 -2.98 3.55 -9.25
C ILE A 86 -2.53 3.17 -7.83
N PHE A 87 -3.25 3.64 -6.80
CA PHE A 87 -2.97 3.33 -5.40
C PHE A 87 -3.11 1.84 -5.11
N ASP A 88 -4.15 1.20 -5.66
CA ASP A 88 -4.34 -0.24 -5.57
C ASP A 88 -3.17 -1.00 -6.22
N MET A 89 -2.73 -0.61 -7.42
CA MET A 89 -1.58 -1.23 -8.08
C MET A 89 -0.29 -1.05 -7.25
N ALA A 90 -0.07 0.14 -6.68
CA ALA A 90 1.08 0.42 -5.83
C ALA A 90 1.10 -0.48 -4.60
N ASN A 91 -0.04 -0.65 -3.93
CA ASN A 91 -0.18 -1.56 -2.80
C ASN A 91 0.02 -3.02 -3.21
N LEU A 92 -0.51 -3.44 -4.36
CA LEU A 92 -0.31 -4.80 -4.87
C LEU A 92 1.18 -5.09 -5.11
N LEU A 93 1.90 -4.16 -5.75
CA LEU A 93 3.35 -4.28 -5.95
C LEU A 93 4.14 -4.25 -4.65
N ALA A 94 3.75 -3.41 -3.69
CA ALA A 94 4.35 -3.43 -2.36
C ALA A 94 4.17 -4.83 -1.73
N VAL A 95 2.95 -5.36 -1.79
CA VAL A 95 2.57 -6.65 -1.21
C VAL A 95 3.31 -7.83 -1.84
N THR A 96 3.38 -7.88 -3.17
CA THR A 96 3.95 -9.02 -3.92
C THR A 96 5.44 -8.87 -4.19
N GLY A 97 5.96 -7.64 -4.10
CA GLY A 97 7.32 -7.29 -4.43
C GLY A 97 8.36 -8.11 -3.67
N ASN A 98 9.34 -8.59 -4.43
CA ASN A 98 10.50 -9.33 -3.93
C ASN A 98 11.81 -8.95 -4.64
N SER A 99 11.77 -8.06 -5.64
CA SER A 99 12.95 -7.55 -6.32
C SER A 99 12.97 -6.01 -6.33
N GLU A 100 14.13 -5.47 -6.69
CA GLU A 100 14.38 -4.03 -6.73
C GLU A 100 13.41 -3.33 -7.68
N GLU A 101 13.10 -3.96 -8.81
CA GLU A 101 12.21 -3.38 -9.81
C GLU A 101 10.79 -3.22 -9.26
N GLU A 102 10.22 -4.18 -8.52
CA GLU A 102 8.87 -4.01 -7.96
C GLU A 102 8.81 -2.90 -6.92
N PHE A 103 9.84 -2.77 -6.07
CA PHE A 103 9.88 -1.67 -5.11
C PHE A 103 10.05 -0.31 -5.78
N GLN A 104 10.83 -0.22 -6.86
CA GLN A 104 10.94 1.00 -7.64
C GLN A 104 9.64 1.33 -8.39
N LEU A 105 8.96 0.33 -8.95
CA LEU A 105 7.67 0.52 -9.61
C LEU A 105 6.61 1.00 -8.61
N ALA A 106 6.49 0.36 -7.44
CA ALA A 106 5.58 0.83 -6.39
C ALA A 106 5.88 2.27 -5.97
N GLN A 107 7.17 2.65 -5.87
CA GLN A 107 7.56 4.04 -5.62
C GLN A 107 7.10 4.98 -6.73
N VAL A 108 7.29 4.63 -8.01
CA VAL A 108 6.82 5.45 -9.16
C VAL A 108 5.31 5.70 -9.10
N LEU A 109 4.53 4.69 -8.73
CA LEU A 109 3.07 4.81 -8.62
C LEU A 109 2.65 5.73 -7.47
N PHE A 110 3.28 5.60 -6.29
CA PHE A 110 3.01 6.50 -5.18
C PHE A 110 3.52 7.93 -5.44
N GLU A 111 4.67 8.09 -6.09
CA GLU A 111 5.19 9.39 -6.51
C GLU A 111 4.25 10.08 -7.52
N TYR A 112 3.63 9.32 -8.44
CA TYR A 112 2.60 9.83 -9.35
C TYR A 112 1.38 10.37 -8.58
N ILE A 113 0.89 9.64 -7.58
CA ILE A 113 -0.25 10.10 -6.75
C ILE A 113 0.13 11.38 -5.97
N LEU A 114 1.37 11.48 -5.49
CA LEU A 114 1.84 12.65 -4.73
C LEU A 114 1.83 13.96 -5.53
N GLU A 115 1.82 13.92 -6.86
CA GLU A 115 1.69 15.11 -7.70
C GLU A 115 0.33 15.80 -7.49
N ASP A 116 -0.71 15.02 -7.20
CA ASP A 116 -2.06 15.52 -7.01
C ASP A 116 -2.51 15.44 -5.52
N TYR A 117 -2.07 14.46 -4.74
CA TYR A 117 -2.51 14.25 -3.34
C TYR A 117 -1.35 13.93 -2.41
N GLN A 118 -1.08 14.82 -1.46
CA GLN A 118 -0.07 14.61 -0.42
C GLN A 118 -0.72 14.12 0.87
N SER A 119 -0.21 13.00 1.41
CA SER A 119 -0.63 12.49 2.72
C SER A 119 0.52 11.85 3.47
N ARG A 120 0.37 11.81 4.80
CA ARG A 120 1.29 11.13 5.71
C ARG A 120 1.41 9.64 5.37
N GLU A 121 0.32 8.99 4.95
CA GLU A 121 0.28 7.57 4.57
C GLU A 121 1.11 7.31 3.32
N LEU A 122 0.97 8.14 2.27
CA LEU A 122 1.73 7.99 1.03
C LEU A 122 3.24 8.18 1.25
N TYR A 123 3.61 9.22 1.99
CA TYR A 123 5.01 9.44 2.33
C TYR A 123 5.57 8.32 3.21
N ASN A 124 4.79 7.83 4.19
CA ASN A 124 5.20 6.68 4.98
C ASN A 124 5.41 5.42 4.13
N ASN A 125 4.50 5.13 3.20
CA ASN A 125 4.60 3.98 2.31
C ASN A 125 5.84 4.08 1.42
N LEU A 126 6.13 5.26 0.87
CA LEU A 126 7.37 5.53 0.11
C LEU A 126 8.63 5.34 0.96
N GLY A 127 8.62 5.80 2.22
CA GLY A 127 9.73 5.60 3.14
C GLY A 127 9.99 4.12 3.41
N VAL A 128 8.93 3.34 3.60
CA VAL A 128 9.05 1.90 3.83
C VAL A 128 9.53 1.18 2.56
N LEU A 129 9.00 1.51 1.37
CA LEU A 129 9.47 0.93 0.10
C LEU A 129 10.95 1.24 -0.18
N ALA A 130 11.39 2.48 0.06
CA ALA A 130 12.80 2.85 -0.06
C ALA A 130 13.68 2.09 0.96
N THR A 131 13.13 1.80 2.15
CA THR A 131 13.82 0.95 3.14
C THR A 131 13.94 -0.48 2.64
N TYR A 132 12.89 -1.06 2.06
CA TYR A 132 12.94 -2.40 1.47
C TYR A 132 13.89 -2.50 0.30
N GLU A 133 13.92 -1.50 -0.57
CA GLU A 133 14.92 -1.40 -1.63
C GLU A 133 16.34 -1.36 -1.04
N ALA A 134 16.56 -0.60 0.04
CA ALA A 134 17.86 -0.56 0.71
C ALA A 134 18.26 -1.92 1.28
N LEU A 135 17.31 -2.65 1.90
CA LEU A 135 17.55 -3.97 2.48
C LEU A 135 18.07 -4.98 1.45
N MET A 136 17.73 -4.81 0.16
CA MET A 136 18.27 -5.61 -0.95
C MET A 136 19.78 -5.60 -1.09
N TYR A 137 20.40 -4.55 -0.58
CA TYR A 137 21.81 -4.26 -0.70
C TYR A 137 22.61 -4.59 0.55
N PHE A 138 21.99 -5.22 1.52
CA PHE A 138 22.69 -5.83 2.65
C PHE A 138 23.08 -7.27 2.30
N SER A 139 23.96 -7.85 3.11
CA SER A 139 24.11 -9.30 3.24
C SER A 139 23.18 -9.86 4.31
N GLU A 140 22.90 -11.16 4.28
CA GLU A 140 22.14 -11.83 5.35
C GLU A 140 22.80 -11.63 6.72
N SER A 141 24.14 -11.62 6.77
CA SER A 141 24.89 -11.39 8.00
C SER A 141 24.69 -9.99 8.61
N GLU A 142 24.40 -8.98 7.78
CA GLU A 142 24.17 -7.60 8.22
C GLU A 142 22.72 -7.35 8.65
N VAL A 143 21.77 -8.14 8.12
CA VAL A 143 20.33 -8.03 8.42
C VAL A 143 19.76 -9.43 8.67
N ARG A 144 20.10 -9.99 9.83
CA ARG A 144 19.55 -11.27 10.32
C ARG A 144 18.19 -11.15 11.01
N TYR A 145 17.85 -9.94 11.48
CA TYR A 145 16.59 -9.67 12.19
C TYR A 145 15.54 -9.06 11.27
N GLN A 146 14.27 -9.34 11.54
CA GLN A 146 13.14 -8.67 10.91
C GLN A 146 12.78 -7.39 11.65
N PHE A 147 12.69 -6.29 10.92
CA PHE A 147 12.35 -4.98 11.45
C PHE A 147 10.84 -4.76 11.48
N PRO A 148 10.31 -4.05 12.50
CA PRO A 148 8.88 -3.75 12.62
C PRO A 148 8.49 -2.54 11.75
N LEU A 149 8.69 -2.67 10.44
CA LEU A 149 8.26 -1.65 9.49
C LEU A 149 6.75 -1.76 9.26
N GLN A 150 6.02 -0.66 9.39
CA GLN A 150 4.56 -0.62 9.20
C GLN A 150 4.11 -0.61 7.73
N LEU A 151 4.64 -1.57 6.99
CA LEU A 151 4.11 -2.26 5.81
C LEU A 151 4.88 -3.58 5.85
N GLU A 152 4.37 -4.60 6.52
CA GLU A 152 5.19 -5.78 6.84
C GLU A 152 5.51 -6.62 5.61
N LEU A 153 6.61 -6.30 4.93
CA LEU A 153 7.19 -7.09 3.84
C LEU A 153 8.41 -7.87 4.35
N GLU A 154 8.47 -9.13 3.97
CA GLU A 154 9.57 -10.03 4.27
C GLU A 154 10.60 -10.02 3.15
N PHE A 155 11.89 -9.99 3.47
CA PHE A 155 12.93 -9.76 2.49
C PHE A 155 14.07 -10.78 2.55
N LYS A 156 14.55 -11.24 1.38
CA LYS A 156 15.75 -12.08 1.25
C LYS A 156 16.95 -11.24 0.77
N SER A 157 17.86 -10.96 1.71
CA SER A 157 19.12 -10.23 1.51
C SER A 157 20.05 -10.95 0.53
N SER A 158 20.60 -10.26 -0.47
CA SER A 158 21.34 -10.97 -1.54
C SER A 158 22.56 -10.27 -2.16
N ARG A 159 22.83 -8.98 -1.89
CA ARG A 159 23.81 -8.23 -2.72
C ARG A 159 25.11 -7.77 -2.05
N GLY A 160 25.29 -7.96 -0.73
CA GLY A 160 26.61 -7.90 -0.08
C GLY A 160 27.34 -6.54 -0.06
N SER A 161 28.62 -6.55 0.35
CA SER A 161 29.37 -5.38 0.86
C SER A 161 29.70 -4.25 -0.14
N GLY A 162 29.45 -4.44 -1.45
CA GLY A 162 29.79 -3.47 -2.51
C GLY A 162 28.81 -2.31 -2.72
N PHE A 163 27.70 -2.26 -1.97
CA PHE A 163 26.60 -1.32 -2.20
C PHE A 163 26.40 -0.31 -1.06
N ALA A 164 27.46 0.02 -0.33
CA ALA A 164 27.39 0.86 0.87
C ALA A 164 26.79 2.25 0.64
N GLU A 165 27.27 2.93 -0.40
CA GLU A 165 26.76 4.26 -0.74
C GLU A 165 25.30 4.20 -1.22
N LYS A 166 24.95 3.18 -2.01
CA LYS A 166 23.59 3.00 -2.52
C LYS A 166 22.59 2.73 -1.38
N ARG A 167 22.90 1.79 -0.47
CA ARG A 167 22.02 1.49 0.68
C ARG A 167 21.89 2.70 1.60
N GLU A 168 22.98 3.42 1.86
CA GLU A 168 22.93 4.64 2.68
C GLU A 168 22.08 5.74 2.02
N ALA A 169 22.23 5.95 0.70
CA ALA A 169 21.43 6.91 -0.04
C ALA A 169 19.92 6.58 0.01
N LEU A 170 19.56 5.30 -0.15
CA LEU A 170 18.18 4.82 -0.05
C LEU A 170 17.62 4.98 1.37
N LEU A 171 18.39 4.65 2.41
CA LEU A 171 17.99 4.85 3.80
C LEU A 171 17.81 6.34 4.13
N ARG A 172 18.68 7.22 3.62
CA ARG A 172 18.51 8.67 3.76
C ARG A 172 17.30 9.19 2.98
N LYS A 173 16.97 8.60 1.81
CA LYS A 173 15.73 8.88 1.08
C LYS A 173 14.51 8.49 1.93
N ALA A 174 14.52 7.29 2.51
CA ALA A 174 13.48 6.80 3.40
C ALA A 174 13.27 7.72 4.63
N ALA A 175 14.35 8.11 5.31
CA ALA A 175 14.29 9.03 6.44
C ALA A 175 13.61 10.36 6.09
N ARG A 176 13.92 10.95 4.92
CA ARG A 176 13.25 12.18 4.45
C ARG A 176 11.77 11.98 4.19
N TYR A 177 11.35 10.83 3.65
CA TYR A 177 9.94 10.55 3.48
C TYR A 177 9.19 10.44 4.81
N PHE A 178 9.80 9.82 5.83
CA PHE A 178 9.22 9.84 7.17
C PHE A 178 9.17 11.24 7.77
N ASP A 179 10.18 12.09 7.51
CA ASP A 179 10.14 13.50 7.91
C ASP A 179 8.99 14.27 7.24
N TYR A 180 8.70 14.01 5.95
CA TYR A 180 7.54 14.60 5.29
C TYR A 180 6.23 14.11 5.90
N ALA A 181 6.12 12.81 6.20
CA ALA A 181 4.93 12.26 6.86
C ALA A 181 4.70 12.89 8.25
N ILE A 182 5.75 13.02 9.05
CA ILE A 182 5.72 13.70 10.37
C ILE A 182 5.39 15.18 10.22
N GLY A 183 5.92 15.85 9.20
CA GLY A 183 5.64 17.25 8.94
C GLY A 183 4.18 17.53 8.56
N LEU A 184 3.52 16.57 7.91
CA LEU A 184 2.08 16.64 7.60
C LEU A 184 1.21 16.32 8.82
N ASP A 185 1.64 15.36 9.64
CA ASP A 185 0.93 14.98 10.87
C ASP A 185 1.93 14.55 11.96
N ALA A 186 2.13 15.45 12.92
CA ALA A 186 3.05 15.24 14.03
C ALA A 186 2.58 14.17 15.02
N ASP A 187 1.32 13.73 14.95
CA ASP A 187 0.79 12.65 15.79
C ASP A 187 0.79 11.30 15.05
N TYR A 188 1.36 11.23 13.84
CA TYR A 188 1.47 10.00 13.06
C TYR A 188 2.60 9.08 13.55
N ALA A 189 2.33 8.39 14.67
CA ALA A 189 3.25 7.43 15.29
C ALA A 189 3.93 6.42 14.34
N PRO A 190 3.27 5.85 13.31
CA PRO A 190 3.91 4.96 12.33
C PRO A 190 5.20 5.50 11.70
N ALA A 191 5.20 6.79 11.33
CA ALA A 191 6.35 7.40 10.66
C ALA A 191 7.57 7.49 11.60
N TYR A 192 7.33 7.73 12.89
CA TYR A 192 8.39 7.77 13.91
C TYR A 192 9.03 6.39 14.13
N LEU A 193 8.22 5.34 14.25
CA LEU A 193 8.72 3.97 14.38
C LEU A 193 9.53 3.56 13.13
N ASN A 194 9.00 3.82 11.94
CA ASN A 194 9.68 3.48 10.69
C ASN A 194 10.99 4.28 10.52
N LYS A 195 11.01 5.55 10.94
CA LYS A 195 12.23 6.36 11.00
C LYS A 195 13.26 5.77 11.98
N ALA A 196 12.83 5.28 13.14
CA ALA A 196 13.70 4.63 14.10
C ALA A 196 14.33 3.32 13.54
N CYS A 197 13.56 2.54 12.76
CA CYS A 197 14.09 1.39 12.02
C CYS A 197 15.20 1.80 11.04
N VAL A 198 14.98 2.87 10.26
CA VAL A 198 15.99 3.40 9.33
C VAL A 198 17.23 3.91 10.05
N LEU A 199 17.08 4.63 11.16
CA LEU A 199 18.21 5.10 11.97
C LEU A 199 19.02 3.94 12.55
N THR A 200 18.35 2.85 12.94
CA THR A 200 19.01 1.62 13.38
C THR A 200 19.83 0.98 12.26
N LEU A 201 19.32 1.00 11.01
CA LEU A 201 20.05 0.53 9.83
C LEU A 201 21.23 1.42 9.48
N LEU A 202 21.12 2.73 9.73
CA LEU A 202 22.21 3.72 9.64
C LEU A 202 23.19 3.68 10.83
N LYS A 203 22.97 2.77 11.80
CA LYS A 203 23.76 2.61 13.03
C LYS A 203 23.72 3.82 13.98
N ASP A 204 22.69 4.64 13.87
CA ASP A 204 22.43 5.75 14.78
C ASP A 204 21.46 5.31 15.89
N TYR A 205 21.99 4.50 16.81
CA TYR A 205 21.19 3.83 17.83
C TYR A 205 20.61 4.79 18.87
N GLU A 206 21.31 5.89 19.17
CA GLU A 206 20.84 6.90 20.12
C GLU A 206 19.55 7.56 19.61
N ARG A 207 19.58 8.09 18.39
CA ARG A 207 18.38 8.70 17.79
C ARG A 207 17.31 7.66 17.52
N ALA A 208 17.67 6.44 17.13
CA ALA A 208 16.70 5.36 16.95
C ALA A 208 15.91 5.09 18.23
N ARG A 209 16.57 4.97 19.40
CA ARG A 209 15.88 4.81 20.69
C ARG A 209 14.99 6.00 21.01
N PHE A 210 15.49 7.22 20.83
CA PHE A 210 14.71 8.43 21.08
C PHE A 210 13.39 8.42 20.27
N TYR A 211 13.46 8.18 18.97
CA TYR A 211 12.27 8.16 18.12
C TYR A 211 11.33 6.99 18.43
N ALA A 212 11.85 5.83 18.84
CA ALA A 212 11.03 4.68 19.18
C ALA A 212 10.35 4.83 20.56
N GLU A 213 11.11 5.16 21.60
CA GLU A 213 10.64 5.16 22.99
C GLU A 213 9.93 6.44 23.40
N LYS A 214 10.32 7.58 22.82
CA LYS A 214 9.71 8.89 23.14
C LYS A 214 8.65 9.23 22.13
N GLU A 215 9.03 9.44 20.88
CA GLU A 215 8.09 9.97 19.89
C GLU A 215 7.01 8.93 19.53
N ALA A 216 7.38 7.74 19.06
CA ALA A 216 6.39 6.77 18.55
C ALA A 216 5.40 6.31 19.63
N LEU A 217 5.86 6.03 20.85
CA LEU A 217 4.98 5.63 21.96
C LEU A 217 4.11 6.77 22.48
N GLU A 218 4.65 7.99 22.60
CA GLU A 218 3.87 9.16 23.02
C GLU A 218 2.74 9.43 22.03
N LYS A 219 3.06 9.43 20.73
CA LYS A 219 2.07 9.69 19.66
C LYS A 219 1.04 8.58 19.50
N ALA A 220 1.42 7.32 19.72
CA ALA A 220 0.50 6.20 19.62
C ALA A 220 -0.49 6.11 20.79
N GLY A 221 -0.15 6.73 21.94
CA GLY A 221 -0.91 6.63 23.18
C GLY A 221 -0.68 5.31 23.93
N SER A 222 -0.87 5.36 25.24
CA SER A 222 -0.54 4.26 26.18
C SER A 222 -1.35 2.97 25.98
N ALA A 223 -2.48 3.04 25.27
CA ALA A 223 -3.34 1.88 25.00
C ALA A 223 -2.91 1.08 23.76
N ASN A 224 -1.99 1.58 22.93
CA ASN A 224 -1.61 0.95 21.67
C ASN A 224 -0.57 -0.17 21.88
N GLN A 225 -1.04 -1.34 22.29
CA GLN A 225 -0.18 -2.51 22.53
C GLN A 225 0.56 -2.99 21.28
N HIS A 226 -0.03 -2.82 20.09
CA HIS A 226 0.65 -3.17 18.83
C HIS A 226 1.88 -2.30 18.61
N MET A 227 1.76 -0.97 18.77
CA MET A 227 2.90 -0.07 18.70
C MET A 227 3.96 -0.39 19.76
N ALA A 228 3.52 -0.63 21.00
CA ALA A 228 4.43 -0.98 22.10
C ALA A 228 5.22 -2.26 21.78
N GLY A 229 4.56 -3.31 21.29
CA GLY A 229 5.22 -4.54 20.88
C GLY A 229 6.22 -4.32 19.75
N SER A 230 5.88 -3.50 18.76
CA SER A 230 6.80 -3.14 17.67
C SER A 230 8.01 -2.34 18.15
N VAL A 231 7.85 -1.44 19.12
CA VAL A 231 8.98 -0.73 19.74
C VAL A 231 9.89 -1.70 20.50
N GLU A 232 9.32 -2.63 21.27
CA GLU A 232 10.10 -3.68 21.96
C GLU A 232 10.91 -4.52 20.97
N VAL A 233 10.33 -4.91 19.82
CA VAL A 233 11.09 -5.59 18.74
C VAL A 233 12.30 -4.77 18.31
N LEU A 234 12.12 -3.47 18.02
CA LEU A 234 13.21 -2.62 17.58
C LEU A 234 14.30 -2.48 18.66
N LEU A 235 13.90 -2.30 19.92
CA LEU A 235 14.85 -2.20 21.04
C LEU A 235 15.66 -3.49 21.22
N GLY A 236 15.03 -4.66 21.03
CA GLY A 236 15.72 -5.93 21.03
C GLY A 236 16.78 -6.04 19.93
N ILE A 237 16.46 -5.58 18.71
CA ILE A 237 17.41 -5.52 17.59
C ILE A 237 18.59 -4.61 17.94
N ILE A 238 18.33 -3.41 18.47
CA ILE A 238 19.39 -2.45 18.81
C ILE A 238 20.27 -3.04 19.94
N ALA A 239 19.69 -3.59 20.99
CA ALA A 239 20.44 -4.22 22.09
C ALA A 239 21.34 -5.36 21.59
N SER A 240 20.85 -6.20 20.67
CA SER A 240 21.69 -7.24 20.05
C SER A 240 22.84 -6.65 19.25
N ARG A 241 22.62 -5.58 18.47
CA ARG A 241 23.65 -4.92 17.66
C ARG A 241 24.73 -4.23 18.50
N GLU A 242 24.41 -3.89 19.74
CA GLU A 242 25.36 -3.36 20.73
C GLU A 242 26.00 -4.47 21.59
N ASN A 243 25.84 -5.74 21.22
CA ASN A 243 26.35 -6.91 21.95
C ASN A 243 25.78 -7.06 23.37
N ARG A 244 24.49 -6.74 23.56
CA ARG A 244 23.74 -6.92 24.82
C ARG A 244 22.65 -7.99 24.67
N PRO A 245 23.00 -9.28 24.50
CA PRO A 245 22.04 -10.33 24.13
C PRO A 245 20.99 -10.62 25.21
N ALA A 246 21.31 -10.52 26.49
CA ALA A 246 20.34 -10.74 27.57
C ALA A 246 19.24 -9.66 27.58
N GLU A 247 19.60 -8.42 27.26
CA GLU A 247 18.64 -7.32 27.12
C GLU A 247 17.82 -7.46 25.84
N ALA A 248 18.45 -7.90 24.75
CA ALA A 248 17.76 -8.21 23.51
C ALA A 248 16.68 -9.28 23.70
N GLU A 249 17.01 -10.39 24.38
CA GLU A 249 16.06 -11.46 24.69
C GLU A 249 14.88 -10.94 25.52
N LYS A 250 15.14 -10.12 26.54
CA LYS A 250 14.08 -9.51 27.36
C LYS A 250 13.11 -8.67 26.53
N HIS A 251 13.63 -7.84 25.62
CA HIS A 251 12.80 -7.04 24.72
C HIS A 251 11.97 -7.91 23.78
N PHE A 252 12.54 -8.97 23.21
CA PHE A 252 11.77 -9.91 22.38
C PHE A 252 10.69 -10.64 23.20
N ASP A 253 10.96 -10.99 24.45
CA ASP A 253 9.94 -11.58 25.34
C ASP A 253 8.79 -10.61 25.64
N ASN A 254 9.09 -9.34 25.85
CA ASN A 254 8.06 -8.31 26.01
C ASN A 254 7.20 -8.19 24.73
N ALA A 255 7.83 -8.17 23.55
CA ALA A 255 7.12 -8.11 22.28
C ALA A 255 6.18 -9.33 22.08
N ILE A 256 6.65 -10.54 22.43
CA ILE A 256 5.85 -11.77 22.39
C ILE A 256 4.66 -11.67 23.34
N ALA A 257 4.87 -11.17 24.57
CA ALA A 257 3.80 -10.98 25.54
C ALA A 257 2.73 -9.97 25.07
N MET A 258 3.10 -9.04 24.17
CA MET A 258 2.19 -8.09 23.52
C MET A 258 1.59 -8.64 22.21
N GLY A 259 1.83 -9.91 21.87
CA GLY A 259 1.27 -10.57 20.69
C GLY A 259 1.98 -10.23 19.37
N ASN A 260 3.18 -9.67 19.41
CA ASN A 260 3.95 -9.35 18.20
C ASN A 260 4.78 -10.57 17.74
N SER A 261 4.45 -11.11 16.57
CA SER A 261 5.10 -12.31 16.01
C SER A 261 6.56 -12.12 15.62
N LEU A 262 7.00 -10.88 15.35
CA LEU A 262 8.41 -10.61 15.05
C LEU A 262 9.30 -10.84 16.27
N GLY A 263 8.75 -10.73 17.49
CA GLY A 263 9.44 -11.07 18.73
C GLY A 263 9.89 -12.53 18.75
N GLU A 264 8.99 -13.47 18.37
CA GLU A 264 9.32 -14.89 18.31
C GLU A 264 10.41 -15.19 17.27
N TYR A 265 10.25 -14.64 16.06
CA TYR A 265 11.23 -14.81 14.99
C TYR A 265 12.61 -14.29 15.42
N ASN A 266 12.68 -13.04 15.89
CA ASN A 266 13.95 -12.42 16.26
C ASN A 266 14.59 -13.07 17.49
N LYS A 267 13.81 -13.61 18.43
CA LYS A 267 14.33 -14.39 19.55
C LYS A 267 15.00 -15.68 19.09
N LYS A 268 14.38 -16.43 18.16
CA LYS A 268 14.99 -17.62 17.55
C LYS A 268 16.28 -17.26 16.82
N VAL A 269 16.26 -16.19 16.01
CA VAL A 269 17.46 -15.65 15.36
C VAL A 269 18.54 -15.40 16.40
N LEU A 270 18.26 -14.64 17.47
CA LEU A 270 19.22 -14.27 18.52
C LEU A 270 19.91 -15.50 19.12
N LYS A 271 19.15 -16.57 19.37
CA LYS A 271 19.64 -17.84 19.94
C LYS A 271 20.41 -18.73 18.96
N GLY A 272 20.44 -18.36 17.68
CA GLY A 272 21.03 -19.19 16.63
C GLY A 272 20.22 -20.46 16.37
N GLU A 273 18.93 -20.45 16.73
CA GLU A 273 18.01 -21.54 16.42
C GLU A 273 17.69 -21.51 14.93
N ASP A 274 17.41 -22.68 14.36
CA ASP A 274 16.84 -22.74 13.03
C ASP A 274 15.48 -22.04 13.07
N VAL A 275 15.40 -20.89 12.41
CA VAL A 275 14.16 -20.14 12.24
C VAL A 275 13.19 -20.85 11.29
N GLY A 276 13.59 -22.02 10.77
CA GLY A 276 13.11 -22.55 9.52
C GLY A 276 13.58 -21.60 8.44
N GLY A 277 14.57 -22.01 7.65
CA GLY A 277 14.48 -21.61 6.24
C GLY A 277 13.09 -22.06 5.82
N ARG A 278 12.19 -21.12 5.50
CA ARG A 278 10.83 -21.49 5.07
C ARG A 278 11.02 -22.63 4.10
N GLU A 279 10.51 -23.80 4.45
CA GLU A 279 10.44 -24.89 3.49
C GLU A 279 9.91 -24.27 2.23
N ASP A 280 10.59 -24.54 1.12
CA ASP A 280 10.00 -24.30 -0.17
C ASP A 280 8.65 -25.02 -0.14
N ILE A 281 7.58 -24.30 0.19
CA ILE A 281 6.19 -24.76 0.07
C ILE A 281 5.84 -24.90 -1.43
N HIS A 282 6.85 -24.96 -2.30
CA HIS A 282 6.79 -25.64 -3.59
C HIS A 282 6.33 -27.11 -3.46
N ALA A 283 6.31 -27.70 -2.26
CA ALA A 283 5.87 -29.08 -2.03
C ALA A 283 4.34 -29.31 -1.99
N PHE A 284 3.48 -28.31 -2.23
CA PHE A 284 2.07 -28.55 -2.56
C PHE A 284 1.77 -28.30 -4.05
N ALA A 285 2.68 -28.77 -4.91
CA ALA A 285 2.47 -28.84 -6.36
C ALA A 285 1.54 -30.00 -6.75
N GLY A 286 0.26 -29.84 -6.44
CA GLY A 286 -0.77 -30.13 -7.44
C GLY A 286 -1.15 -28.78 -8.04
N ALA A 287 -0.51 -28.40 -9.15
CA ALA A 287 -0.62 -27.08 -9.78
C ALA A 287 -2.05 -26.83 -10.29
N LEU A 288 -2.96 -26.46 -9.39
CA LEU A 288 -4.20 -25.82 -9.77
C LEU A 288 -3.83 -24.42 -10.23
N ILE A 289 -4.04 -24.16 -11.52
CA ILE A 289 -3.95 -22.82 -12.08
C ILE A 289 -5.18 -22.07 -11.57
N GLU A 290 -4.97 -21.10 -10.68
CA GLU A 290 -6.03 -20.23 -10.22
C GLU A 290 -6.40 -19.25 -11.34
N ASP A 291 -7.69 -19.01 -11.50
CA ASP A 291 -8.24 -18.06 -12.46
C ASP A 291 -9.44 -17.35 -11.83
N VAL A 292 -9.73 -16.14 -12.33
CA VAL A 292 -10.99 -15.45 -12.04
C VAL A 292 -11.77 -15.41 -13.35
N ASP A 293 -13.05 -15.79 -13.33
CA ASP A 293 -13.92 -15.83 -14.50
C ASP A 293 -13.37 -16.64 -15.70
N GLY A 294 -12.60 -17.71 -15.44
CA GLY A 294 -12.03 -18.55 -16.51
C GLY A 294 -10.89 -17.88 -17.28
N VAL A 295 -10.30 -16.80 -16.76
CA VAL A 295 -9.27 -16.03 -17.45
C VAL A 295 -7.86 -16.48 -17.05
N ASP A 296 -7.15 -17.02 -18.03
CA ASP A 296 -5.69 -17.18 -17.96
C ASP A 296 -5.01 -15.83 -18.28
N LEU A 297 -4.32 -15.26 -17.29
CA LEU A 297 -3.72 -13.93 -17.38
C LEU A 297 -2.66 -13.83 -18.48
N ILE A 298 -1.83 -14.86 -18.66
CA ILE A 298 -0.75 -14.85 -19.67
C ILE A 298 -1.33 -14.84 -21.08
N ASN A 299 -2.32 -15.69 -21.36
CA ASN A 299 -3.02 -15.71 -22.63
C ASN A 299 -3.82 -14.44 -22.86
N PHE A 300 -4.42 -13.86 -21.81
CA PHE A 300 -5.10 -12.57 -21.89
C PHE A 300 -4.18 -11.46 -22.43
N THR A 301 -2.91 -11.40 -22.01
CA THR A 301 -1.97 -10.38 -22.53
C THR A 301 -1.70 -10.48 -24.04
N ARG A 302 -1.94 -11.64 -24.65
CA ARG A 302 -1.75 -11.87 -26.10
C ARG A 302 -2.98 -11.48 -26.91
N SER A 303 -4.16 -11.47 -26.29
CA SER A 303 -5.44 -11.17 -26.93
C SER A 303 -6.39 -10.55 -25.91
N PRO A 304 -6.09 -9.31 -25.45
CA PRO A 304 -6.91 -8.64 -24.46
C PRO A 304 -8.31 -8.36 -25.01
N ARG A 305 -9.30 -8.43 -24.14
CA ARG A 305 -10.72 -8.22 -24.47
C ARG A 305 -11.40 -7.41 -23.37
N GLY A 306 -12.51 -6.77 -23.72
CA GLY A 306 -13.29 -5.95 -22.81
C GLY A 306 -12.94 -4.46 -22.84
N ARG A 307 -13.60 -3.69 -21.97
CA ARG A 307 -13.36 -2.24 -21.86
C ARG A 307 -12.00 -2.00 -21.23
N GLN A 308 -11.19 -1.19 -21.89
CA GLN A 308 -9.84 -0.83 -21.44
C GLN A 308 -9.79 0.61 -20.94
N VAL A 309 -9.11 0.82 -19.82
CA VAL A 309 -8.60 2.11 -19.36
C VAL A 309 -7.07 2.06 -19.43
N ALA A 310 -6.45 3.13 -19.95
CA ALA A 310 -5.00 3.19 -20.11
C ALA A 310 -4.46 4.50 -19.53
N MET A 311 -3.41 4.39 -18.72
CA MET A 311 -2.73 5.51 -18.06
C MET A 311 -1.23 5.43 -18.36
N LYS A 312 -0.66 6.55 -18.82
CA LYS A 312 0.79 6.66 -19.00
C LYS A 312 1.39 7.36 -17.79
N LEU A 313 2.06 6.59 -16.94
CA LEU A 313 2.56 7.07 -15.66
C LEU A 313 3.98 7.64 -15.77
N SER A 314 4.78 7.10 -16.69
CA SER A 314 6.07 7.66 -17.07
C SER A 314 6.45 7.23 -18.49
N PRO A 315 7.57 7.72 -19.07
CA PRO A 315 8.06 7.22 -20.36
C PRO A 315 8.32 5.71 -20.39
N LYS A 316 8.53 5.07 -19.23
CA LYS A 316 8.90 3.66 -19.11
C LYS A 316 7.84 2.78 -18.41
N VAL A 317 6.75 3.39 -17.96
CA VAL A 317 5.73 2.72 -17.14
C VAL A 317 4.34 3.08 -17.66
N ASN A 318 3.62 2.08 -18.14
CA ASN A 318 2.22 2.20 -18.56
C ASN A 318 1.34 1.30 -17.68
N PHE A 319 0.16 1.79 -17.34
CA PHE A 319 -0.83 1.06 -16.56
C PHE A 319 -2.09 0.86 -17.37
N TYR A 320 -2.64 -0.35 -17.35
CA TYR A 320 -3.87 -0.71 -18.02
C TYR A 320 -4.81 -1.42 -17.05
N GLU A 321 -6.09 -1.11 -17.19
CA GLU A 321 -7.16 -1.82 -16.51
C GLU A 321 -8.15 -2.35 -17.54
N PHE A 322 -8.59 -3.58 -17.37
CA PHE A 322 -9.58 -4.22 -18.23
C PHE A 322 -10.76 -4.73 -17.42
N PHE A 323 -11.95 -4.48 -17.96
CA PHE A 323 -13.23 -4.96 -17.45
C PHE A 323 -13.85 -5.88 -18.50
N LEU A 324 -14.14 -7.12 -18.12
CA LEU A 324 -14.70 -8.13 -19.04
C LEU A 324 -16.11 -7.71 -19.47
N GLU A 325 -16.42 -7.78 -20.78
CA GLU A 325 -17.72 -7.37 -21.33
C GLU A 325 -18.90 -8.13 -20.74
N ASP A 326 -18.73 -9.44 -20.53
CA ASP A 326 -19.80 -10.31 -20.05
C ASP A 326 -20.09 -10.12 -18.55
N ALA A 327 -19.18 -9.48 -17.81
CA ALA A 327 -19.28 -9.33 -16.36
C ALA A 327 -18.42 -8.17 -15.83
N PRO A 328 -18.69 -6.91 -16.23
CA PRO A 328 -17.79 -5.78 -16.01
C PRO A 328 -17.62 -5.40 -14.52
N ASP A 329 -18.57 -5.79 -13.67
CA ASP A 329 -18.52 -5.51 -12.22
C ASP A 329 -18.03 -6.71 -11.40
N ASN A 330 -17.90 -7.90 -12.01
CA ASN A 330 -17.51 -9.12 -11.30
C ASN A 330 -16.03 -9.16 -10.98
N SER A 331 -15.19 -8.63 -11.86
CA SER A 331 -13.74 -8.67 -11.71
C SER A 331 -13.07 -7.62 -12.59
N ARG A 332 -11.81 -7.31 -12.27
CA ARG A 332 -10.96 -6.42 -13.05
C ARG A 332 -9.56 -6.98 -13.22
N ILE A 333 -8.98 -6.76 -14.38
CA ILE A 333 -7.60 -7.14 -14.69
C ILE A 333 -6.76 -5.87 -14.71
N MET A 334 -5.72 -5.84 -13.90
CA MET A 334 -4.77 -4.74 -13.81
C MET A 334 -3.42 -5.20 -14.38
N ILE A 335 -2.87 -4.44 -15.32
CA ILE A 335 -1.60 -4.74 -15.99
C ILE A 335 -0.68 -3.53 -15.88
N LEU A 336 0.46 -3.70 -15.20
CA LEU A 336 1.54 -2.73 -15.24
C LEU A 336 2.62 -3.19 -16.22
N GLU A 337 2.91 -2.36 -17.21
CA GLU A 337 3.98 -2.55 -18.18
C GLU A 337 5.19 -1.71 -17.79
N SER A 338 6.36 -2.35 -17.65
CA SER A 338 7.63 -1.69 -17.28
C SER A 338 8.75 -1.98 -18.29
N THR A 339 9.55 -0.96 -18.56
CA THR A 339 10.90 -1.04 -19.15
C THR A 339 11.94 -0.35 -18.25
N LEU A 340 11.67 -0.31 -16.94
CA LEU A 340 12.49 0.42 -15.97
C LEU A 340 13.86 -0.23 -15.81
N ALA A 341 13.90 -1.54 -15.54
CA ALA A 341 15.13 -2.28 -15.28
C ALA A 341 15.89 -2.69 -16.54
N SER A 342 15.22 -2.78 -17.70
CA SER A 342 15.84 -3.17 -18.96
C SER A 342 15.07 -2.66 -20.18
N SER A 343 15.63 -2.81 -21.38
CA SER A 343 14.89 -2.55 -22.63
C SER A 343 13.83 -3.61 -22.94
N LYS A 344 13.84 -4.75 -22.23
CA LYS A 344 12.77 -5.75 -22.36
C LYS A 344 11.57 -5.30 -21.55
N ARG A 345 10.41 -5.47 -22.17
CA ARG A 345 9.12 -5.25 -21.54
C ARG A 345 8.84 -6.35 -20.51
N VAL A 346 8.50 -5.94 -19.29
CA VAL A 346 8.00 -6.81 -18.22
C VAL A 346 6.57 -6.41 -17.89
N LEU A 347 5.68 -7.40 -17.71
CA LEU A 347 4.30 -7.19 -17.29
C LEU A 347 4.08 -7.74 -15.88
N TYR A 348 3.37 -6.96 -15.06
CA TYR A 348 2.86 -7.34 -13.75
C TYR A 348 1.34 -7.41 -13.84
N LEU A 349 0.78 -8.59 -13.57
CA LEU A 349 -0.61 -8.92 -13.87
C LEU A 349 -1.35 -9.28 -12.59
N TYR A 350 -2.51 -8.66 -12.40
CA TYR A 350 -3.40 -8.96 -11.29
C TYR A 350 -4.83 -9.10 -11.80
N HIS A 351 -5.50 -10.21 -11.49
CA HIS A 351 -6.94 -10.35 -11.74
C HIS A 351 -7.67 -10.35 -10.40
N LEU A 352 -8.41 -9.28 -10.13
CA LEU A 352 -9.04 -9.05 -8.84
C LEU A 352 -10.54 -9.27 -8.91
N THR A 353 -11.09 -9.96 -7.91
CA THR A 353 -12.54 -10.10 -7.76
C THR A 353 -13.20 -8.78 -7.35
N GLY A 354 -14.37 -8.51 -7.91
CA GLY A 354 -15.23 -7.37 -7.60
C GLY A 354 -16.06 -7.56 -6.34
N LYS A 355 -16.82 -6.52 -5.97
CA LYS A 355 -17.71 -6.56 -4.81
C LYS A 355 -18.90 -7.47 -5.12
N GLY A 356 -19.13 -8.46 -4.26
CA GLY A 356 -20.22 -9.43 -4.45
C GLY A 356 -19.90 -10.56 -5.43
N TYR A 357 -18.63 -10.72 -5.83
CA TYR A 357 -18.19 -11.86 -6.62
C TYR A 357 -18.62 -13.19 -5.98
N THR A 358 -19.30 -14.03 -6.76
CA THR A 358 -19.90 -15.29 -6.30
C THR A 358 -19.06 -16.52 -6.64
N GLY A 359 -18.11 -16.37 -7.56
CA GLY A 359 -17.15 -17.41 -7.89
C GLY A 359 -16.26 -17.78 -6.70
N LYS A 360 -15.65 -18.95 -6.78
CA LYS A 360 -14.73 -19.48 -5.77
C LYS A 360 -13.39 -19.76 -6.42
N THR A 361 -12.34 -19.78 -5.62
CA THR A 361 -11.03 -20.29 -6.04
C THR A 361 -11.12 -21.78 -6.38
N GLN A 362 -10.09 -22.32 -7.02
CA GLN A 362 -10.02 -23.74 -7.37
C GLN A 362 -10.06 -24.66 -6.12
N LYS A 363 -9.68 -24.14 -4.94
CA LYS A 363 -9.80 -24.82 -3.65
C LYS A 363 -11.09 -24.48 -2.87
N GLY A 364 -12.07 -23.88 -3.53
CA GLY A 364 -13.41 -23.65 -2.97
C GLY A 364 -13.53 -22.48 -1.99
N ILE A 365 -12.53 -21.60 -1.91
CA ILE A 365 -12.60 -20.39 -1.08
C ILE A 365 -13.37 -19.30 -1.83
N GLY A 366 -14.37 -18.70 -1.18
CA GLY A 366 -15.13 -17.58 -1.72
C GLY A 366 -15.13 -16.38 -0.78
N LEU A 367 -15.82 -15.31 -1.18
CA LEU A 367 -16.05 -14.17 -0.28
C LEU A 367 -16.77 -14.62 0.99
N GLY A 368 -16.34 -14.11 2.14
CA GLY A 368 -16.87 -14.45 3.46
C GLY A 368 -16.15 -15.59 4.19
N ALA A 369 -15.33 -16.39 3.50
CA ALA A 369 -14.55 -17.47 4.13
C ALA A 369 -13.62 -16.92 5.22
N GLY A 370 -13.53 -17.60 6.37
CA GLY A 370 -12.64 -17.18 7.46
C GLY A 370 -11.17 -17.50 7.20
N ARG A 371 -10.23 -16.76 7.83
CA ARG A 371 -8.77 -17.03 7.73
C ARG A 371 -8.41 -18.50 7.98
N LYS A 372 -9.06 -19.15 8.95
CA LYS A 372 -8.81 -20.56 9.28
C LYS A 372 -9.18 -21.48 8.11
N GLU A 373 -10.24 -21.17 7.38
CA GLU A 373 -10.64 -21.93 6.19
C GLU A 373 -9.59 -21.75 5.08
N VAL A 374 -9.13 -20.52 4.85
CA VAL A 374 -8.08 -20.23 3.87
C VAL A 374 -6.80 -21.01 4.20
N THR A 375 -6.33 -20.93 5.44
CA THR A 375 -5.12 -21.64 5.89
C THR A 375 -5.28 -23.16 5.91
N THR A 376 -6.50 -23.68 6.08
CA THR A 376 -6.77 -25.12 5.95
C THR A 376 -6.62 -25.59 4.49
N GLN A 377 -7.03 -24.78 3.51
CA GLN A 377 -7.00 -25.15 2.08
C GLN A 377 -5.67 -24.83 1.40
N TYR A 378 -5.05 -23.69 1.74
CA TYR A 378 -3.82 -23.20 1.11
C TYR A 378 -2.57 -23.36 1.97
N GLY A 379 -2.71 -23.81 3.23
CA GLY A 379 -1.61 -23.78 4.19
C GLY A 379 -1.34 -22.38 4.74
N GLU A 380 -0.27 -22.24 5.50
CA GLU A 380 0.16 -20.92 5.98
C GLU A 380 0.66 -20.06 4.80
N PRO A 381 0.32 -18.76 4.78
CA PRO A 381 0.72 -17.88 3.69
C PRO A 381 2.23 -17.65 3.67
N VAL A 382 2.76 -17.44 2.46
CA VAL A 382 4.15 -17.00 2.23
C VAL A 382 4.37 -15.60 2.80
N ARG A 383 3.35 -14.77 2.95
CA ARG A 383 3.47 -13.51 3.70
C ARG A 383 2.10 -13.11 4.21
N THR A 384 2.06 -12.56 5.41
CA THR A 384 0.89 -11.88 5.95
C THR A 384 1.23 -10.40 6.08
N MET A 385 0.36 -9.52 5.60
CA MET A 385 0.48 -8.07 5.82
C MET A 385 -0.74 -7.55 6.55
N LEU A 386 -0.52 -6.79 7.61
CA LEU A 386 -1.56 -6.05 8.29
C LEU A 386 -1.77 -4.71 7.59
N SER A 387 -3.03 -4.31 7.46
CA SER A 387 -3.46 -3.01 6.96
C SER A 387 -4.56 -2.43 7.86
N THR A 388 -4.86 -1.15 7.72
CA THR A 388 -5.98 -0.51 8.43
C THR A 388 -7.32 -1.19 8.15
N ASN A 389 -7.46 -1.82 6.98
CA ASN A 389 -8.69 -2.46 6.52
C ASN A 389 -8.72 -3.99 6.76
N GLY A 390 -7.71 -4.55 7.45
CA GLY A 390 -7.63 -5.96 7.80
C GLY A 390 -6.28 -6.59 7.46
N GLU A 391 -6.29 -7.77 6.84
CA GLU A 391 -5.11 -8.62 6.66
C GLU A 391 -5.02 -9.11 5.21
N ILE A 392 -3.82 -9.08 4.60
CA ILE A 392 -3.57 -9.64 3.27
C ILE A 392 -2.73 -10.90 3.42
N LEU A 393 -3.26 -12.03 2.97
CA LEU A 393 -2.55 -13.30 2.91
C LEU A 393 -1.99 -13.48 1.50
N LYS A 394 -0.67 -13.54 1.38
CA LYS A 394 0.03 -13.73 0.12
C LYS A 394 0.52 -15.16 0.00
N TYR A 395 0.09 -15.84 -1.05
CA TYR A 395 0.60 -17.13 -1.50
C TYR A 395 1.45 -16.93 -2.76
N GLU A 396 1.79 -18.00 -3.48
CA GLU A 396 2.62 -17.93 -4.68
C GLU A 396 1.95 -17.10 -5.79
N ASN A 397 0.77 -17.54 -6.26
CA ASN A 397 0.02 -16.91 -7.36
C ASN A 397 -1.36 -16.37 -6.95
N ILE A 398 -1.66 -16.30 -5.65
CA ILE A 398 -2.95 -15.81 -5.16
C ILE A 398 -2.80 -14.95 -3.89
N LEU A 399 -3.62 -13.90 -3.81
CA LEU A 399 -3.77 -13.03 -2.65
C LEU A 399 -5.18 -13.15 -2.09
N PHE A 400 -5.31 -13.21 -0.77
CA PHE A 400 -6.59 -13.05 -0.08
C PHE A 400 -6.58 -11.78 0.76
N PHE A 401 -7.55 -10.91 0.54
CA PHE A 401 -7.76 -9.68 1.31
C PHE A 401 -8.87 -9.93 2.32
N LEU A 402 -8.51 -9.97 3.60
CA LEU A 402 -9.43 -10.20 4.71
C LEU A 402 -9.78 -8.87 5.35
N GLY A 403 -11.06 -8.66 5.66
CA GLY A 403 -11.51 -7.49 6.42
C GLY A 403 -11.21 -7.59 7.93
N PRO A 404 -11.64 -6.62 8.76
CA PRO A 404 -11.40 -6.63 10.21
C PRO A 404 -11.93 -7.88 10.93
N GLY A 405 -13.01 -8.50 10.42
CA GLY A 405 -13.55 -9.78 10.90
C GLY A 405 -12.73 -11.01 10.49
N ARG A 406 -11.55 -10.85 9.86
CA ARG A 406 -10.70 -11.92 9.32
C ARG A 406 -11.42 -12.85 8.34
N THR A 407 -12.34 -12.29 7.57
CA THR A 407 -13.07 -12.96 6.48
C THR A 407 -12.67 -12.39 5.13
N VAL A 408 -12.53 -13.24 4.11
CA VAL A 408 -12.19 -12.84 2.73
C VAL A 408 -13.22 -11.84 2.20
N LYS A 409 -12.75 -10.65 1.80
CA LYS A 409 -13.54 -9.61 1.13
C LYS A 409 -13.25 -9.51 -0.36
N LYS A 410 -12.06 -9.96 -0.76
CA LYS A 410 -11.56 -9.95 -2.12
C LYS A 410 -10.43 -10.96 -2.23
N TRP A 411 -10.21 -11.49 -3.42
CA TRP A 411 -8.99 -12.23 -3.74
C TRP A 411 -8.49 -11.84 -5.13
N ALA A 412 -7.22 -12.13 -5.40
CA ALA A 412 -6.59 -11.81 -6.66
C ALA A 412 -5.64 -12.90 -7.12
N VAL A 413 -5.68 -13.24 -8.40
CA VAL A 413 -4.63 -14.03 -9.05
C VAL A 413 -3.50 -13.10 -9.46
N VAL A 414 -2.26 -13.54 -9.29
CA VAL A 414 -1.04 -12.77 -9.56
C VAL A 414 -0.15 -13.54 -10.53
N GLU A 415 0.30 -12.87 -11.58
CA GLU A 415 1.25 -13.41 -12.55
C GLU A 415 2.28 -12.33 -12.94
N ASN A 416 3.48 -12.76 -13.35
CA ASN A 416 4.48 -11.87 -13.95
C ASN A 416 5.12 -12.51 -15.19
N THR A 417 5.59 -11.70 -16.12
CA THR A 417 6.20 -12.20 -17.38
C THR A 417 7.73 -12.12 -17.34
N LYS A 418 8.34 -12.32 -16.17
CA LYS A 418 9.78 -12.17 -15.96
C LYS A 418 10.62 -13.16 -16.76
#